data_AF-A9VCC6-F1
#
_entry.id   AF-A9VCC6-F1
#
_cell.length_a   1.000
_cell.length_b   1.000
_cell.length_c   1.000
_cell.angle_alpha   90.00
_cell.angle_beta   90.00
_cell.angle_gamma   90.00
#
_symmetry.space_group_name_H-M   'P 1'
#
loop_
_entity.id
_entity.type
_entity.pdbx_description
1 polymer ?
#
loop_
_entity_poly.entity_id
_entity_poly.type
_entity_poly.pdbx_seq_one_letter_code
_entity_poly.pdbx_strand_id
1 'polypeptide(L)'
;MAIPPLLVCLGDGALVILFFFITGLHHEHSYLENEQAADYAWDTSLLDVVVLAGVRLAILSAIWLYAEHKVSQAIEKDAAIYRPSIFLQIIAVGLPLASAAHAAAKLVLLADEHKHASGATQGLAIATAAVAVAGAFASGLLGTTLSSEMRRRQARHLLDAHETASGNDPEKGEANKKPPKVDLKRLISLAKPEKWLLAGGTFAMVFSSGATIAAPYLFGQVIDAATAKADAQHKLDRQILYLGIVYGVGSFAAFVRAWLFTWAGQRLVARVRRRVFAAIVRQDISFFDTNRTGELTNRLASDTQVIQNSVTVNISMLLRYVVQIVGSLIVMFFLSWRLTLVLLSVVPPVVIGAVFYGKQVRNLRKKFQDELAKASANAEETFSNIRT
;
A
#
# COMPACT_ATOMS: atom_id res chain seq x y z
N MET A 1 -17.78 0.85 -30.24
CA MET A 1 -17.44 -0.58 -30.14
C MET A 1 -16.24 -0.72 -29.21
N ALA A 2 -16.47 -1.08 -27.94
CA ALA A 2 -15.37 -1.43 -27.04
C ALA A 2 -15.04 -2.90 -27.27
N ILE A 3 -13.79 -3.22 -27.61
CA ILE A 3 -13.32 -4.61 -27.70
C ILE A 3 -13.61 -5.24 -26.33
N PRO A 4 -14.30 -6.40 -26.26
CA PRO A 4 -14.58 -6.99 -24.97
C PRO A 4 -13.25 -7.29 -24.28
N PRO A 5 -13.05 -6.87 -23.01
CA PRO A 5 -11.80 -7.07 -22.29
C PRO A 5 -11.36 -8.54 -22.22
N LEU A 6 -12.31 -9.48 -22.39
CA LEU A 6 -12.08 -10.91 -22.58
C LEU A 6 -11.16 -11.21 -23.79
N LEU A 7 -11.37 -10.52 -24.92
CA LEU A 7 -10.61 -10.69 -26.16
C LEU A 7 -9.17 -10.18 -26.02
N VAL A 8 -8.96 -9.18 -25.17
CA VAL A 8 -7.63 -8.63 -24.85
C VAL A 8 -6.88 -9.56 -23.90
N CYS A 9 -7.53 -10.06 -22.83
CA CYS A 9 -6.92 -11.04 -21.93
C CYS A 9 -6.59 -12.37 -22.63
N LEU A 10 -7.48 -12.84 -23.51
CA LEU A 10 -7.22 -13.99 -24.38
C LEU A 10 -6.07 -13.71 -25.35
N GLY A 11 -6.07 -12.52 -25.95
CA GLY A 11 -5.03 -12.07 -26.88
C GLY A 11 -3.64 -12.07 -26.25
N ASP A 12 -3.50 -11.52 -25.04
CA ASP A 12 -2.21 -11.37 -24.35
C ASP A 12 -1.57 -12.72 -23.97
N GLY A 13 -2.32 -13.64 -23.34
CA GLY A 13 -1.76 -14.93 -22.97
C GLY A 13 -1.59 -15.87 -24.16
N ALA A 14 -2.44 -15.78 -25.20
CA ALA A 14 -2.22 -16.48 -26.46
C ALA A 14 -0.98 -15.95 -27.19
N LEU A 15 -0.68 -14.64 -27.14
CA LEU A 15 0.52 -14.04 -27.70
C LEU A 15 1.79 -14.55 -27.02
N VAL A 16 1.81 -14.65 -25.69
CA VAL A 16 2.96 -15.17 -24.94
C VAL A 16 3.21 -16.65 -25.25
N ILE A 17 2.15 -17.45 -25.37
CA ILE A 17 2.24 -18.88 -25.73
C ILE A 17 2.69 -19.03 -27.19
N LEU A 18 2.12 -18.26 -28.12
CA LEU A 18 2.48 -18.28 -29.54
C LEU A 18 3.94 -17.84 -29.74
N PHE A 19 4.37 -16.78 -29.07
CA PHE A 19 5.75 -16.29 -29.14
C PHE A 19 6.71 -17.32 -28.55
N PHE A 20 6.34 -18.02 -27.47
CA PHE A 20 7.12 -19.14 -26.95
C PHE A 20 7.17 -20.33 -27.92
N PHE A 21 6.11 -20.69 -28.63
CA PHE A 21 6.18 -21.77 -29.63
C PHE A 21 7.03 -21.39 -30.84
N ILE A 22 6.98 -20.13 -31.29
CA ILE A 22 7.82 -19.61 -32.38
C ILE A 22 9.30 -19.56 -31.95
N THR A 23 9.58 -19.26 -30.68
CA THR A 23 10.94 -19.07 -30.13
C THR A 23 11.56 -20.36 -29.58
N GLY A 24 10.76 -21.17 -28.90
CA GLY A 24 11.13 -22.37 -28.16
C GLY A 24 11.42 -23.56 -29.06
N LEU A 25 10.67 -23.74 -30.15
CA LEU A 25 10.98 -24.78 -31.15
C LEU A 25 12.36 -24.59 -31.80
N HIS A 26 12.87 -23.35 -31.88
CA HIS A 26 14.22 -23.10 -32.41
C HIS A 26 15.32 -23.26 -31.34
N HIS A 27 14.99 -23.13 -30.05
CA HIS A 27 15.96 -23.21 -28.96
C HIS A 27 16.07 -24.62 -28.35
N GLU A 28 14.98 -25.39 -28.30
CA GLU A 28 14.98 -26.80 -27.86
C GLU A 28 15.71 -27.73 -28.83
N HIS A 29 15.70 -27.43 -30.14
CA HIS A 29 16.49 -28.20 -31.12
C HIS A 29 17.99 -28.18 -30.81
N SER A 30 18.51 -27.11 -30.20
CA SER A 30 19.92 -27.01 -29.79
C SER A 30 20.24 -27.76 -28.48
N TYR A 31 19.25 -28.04 -27.64
CA TYR A 31 19.40 -28.81 -26.40
C TYR A 31 19.24 -30.32 -26.61
N LEU A 32 18.46 -30.74 -27.60
CA LEU A 32 18.24 -32.15 -27.93
C LEU A 32 19.39 -32.77 -28.75
N GLU A 33 20.21 -31.97 -29.43
CA GLU A 33 21.36 -32.45 -30.23
C GLU A 33 22.65 -32.64 -29.44
N ASN A 34 22.78 -32.05 -28.25
CA ASN A 34 23.94 -32.23 -27.38
C ASN A 34 23.61 -33.19 -26.22
N GLU A 35 24.55 -34.08 -25.87
CA GLU A 35 24.54 -35.01 -24.73
C GLU A 35 24.41 -34.35 -23.32
N GLN A 36 23.98 -33.09 -23.24
CA GLN A 36 23.80 -32.30 -22.01
C GLN A 36 22.34 -32.27 -21.50
N ALA A 37 21.47 -33.17 -21.98
CA ALA A 37 20.10 -33.29 -21.48
C ALA A 37 20.01 -33.63 -19.96
N ALA A 38 21.11 -34.01 -19.32
CA ALA A 38 21.19 -34.30 -17.89
C ALA A 38 21.34 -33.04 -17.00
N ASP A 39 21.76 -31.90 -17.53
CA ASP A 39 21.95 -30.63 -16.80
C ASP A 39 20.78 -29.64 -17.04
N TYR A 40 19.54 -30.14 -17.02
CA TYR A 40 18.35 -29.29 -17.04
C TYR A 40 18.17 -28.60 -15.68
N ALA A 41 18.68 -27.37 -15.54
CA ALA A 41 18.44 -26.52 -14.38
C ALA A 41 17.23 -25.61 -14.62
N TRP A 42 16.26 -25.62 -13.72
CA TRP A 42 15.04 -24.78 -13.76
C TRP A 42 15.34 -23.27 -13.81
N ASP A 43 16.56 -22.89 -13.43
CA ASP A 43 17.01 -21.51 -13.27
C ASP A 43 17.21 -20.79 -14.62
N THR A 44 17.57 -21.52 -15.68
CA THR A 44 17.87 -20.99 -17.02
C THR A 44 16.71 -21.12 -18.01
N SER A 45 15.67 -21.88 -17.66
CA SER A 45 14.54 -22.17 -18.56
C SER A 45 13.46 -21.08 -18.55
N LEU A 46 12.98 -20.66 -19.74
CA LEU A 46 11.85 -19.73 -19.86
C LEU A 46 10.47 -20.37 -19.62
N LEU A 47 10.44 -21.70 -19.45
CA LEU A 47 9.23 -22.50 -19.35
C LEU A 47 8.35 -22.05 -18.17
N ASP A 48 8.93 -21.68 -17.03
CA ASP A 48 8.18 -21.21 -15.85
C ASP A 48 7.40 -19.92 -16.11
N VAL A 49 7.97 -18.98 -16.90
CA VAL A 49 7.30 -17.71 -17.22
C VAL A 49 6.10 -17.96 -18.11
N VAL A 50 6.20 -18.94 -19.00
CA VAL A 50 5.13 -19.33 -19.93
C VAL A 50 4.04 -20.12 -19.22
N VAL A 51 4.41 -21.07 -18.37
CA VAL A 51 3.46 -21.80 -17.52
C VAL A 51 2.70 -20.84 -16.61
N LEU A 52 3.41 -19.90 -15.97
CA LEU A 52 2.79 -18.89 -15.11
C LEU A 52 1.86 -17.96 -15.90
N ALA A 53 2.22 -17.58 -17.14
CA ALA A 53 1.36 -16.80 -18.03
C ALA A 53 0.11 -17.58 -18.47
N GLY A 54 0.23 -18.87 -18.76
CA GLY A 54 -0.87 -19.77 -19.11
C GLY A 54 -1.84 -19.99 -17.94
N VAL A 55 -1.32 -20.28 -16.75
CA VAL A 55 -2.11 -20.42 -15.51
C VAL A 55 -2.82 -19.11 -15.18
N ARG A 56 -2.14 -17.97 -15.32
CA ARG A 56 -2.75 -16.64 -15.16
C ARG A 56 -3.92 -16.44 -16.14
N LEU A 57 -3.74 -16.76 -17.42
CA LEU A 57 -4.80 -16.63 -18.43
C LEU A 57 -6.02 -17.49 -18.08
N ALA A 58 -5.81 -18.74 -17.66
CA ALA A 58 -6.89 -19.66 -17.26
C ALA A 58 -7.66 -19.16 -16.02
N ILE A 59 -6.95 -18.63 -15.01
CA ILE A 59 -7.58 -18.12 -13.79
C ILE A 59 -8.37 -16.84 -14.09
N LEU A 60 -7.80 -15.91 -14.87
CA LEU A 60 -8.48 -14.66 -15.21
C LEU A 60 -9.71 -14.89 -16.10
N SER A 61 -9.65 -15.83 -17.05
CA SER A 61 -10.81 -16.18 -17.88
C SER A 61 -11.94 -16.82 -17.05
N ALA A 62 -11.61 -17.70 -16.10
CA ALA A 62 -12.58 -18.30 -15.19
C ALA A 62 -13.24 -17.26 -14.27
N ILE A 63 -12.45 -16.35 -13.69
CA ILE A 63 -12.95 -15.24 -12.86
C ILE A 63 -13.89 -14.34 -13.66
N TRP A 64 -13.55 -14.08 -14.92
CA TRP A 64 -14.35 -13.24 -15.79
C TRP A 64 -15.69 -13.88 -16.14
N LEU A 65 -15.70 -15.15 -16.56
CA LEU A 65 -16.92 -15.91 -16.84
C LEU A 65 -17.83 -15.99 -15.62
N TYR A 66 -17.25 -16.21 -14.44
CA TYR A 66 -17.99 -16.23 -13.18
C TYR A 66 -18.62 -14.86 -12.86
N ALA A 67 -17.86 -13.77 -13.05
CA ALA A 67 -18.35 -12.42 -12.80
C ALA A 67 -19.47 -12.04 -13.79
N GLU A 68 -19.33 -12.37 -15.07
CA GLU A 68 -20.36 -12.11 -16.08
C GLU A 68 -21.66 -12.87 -15.78
N HIS A 69 -21.56 -14.16 -15.45
CA HIS A 69 -22.73 -14.95 -15.08
C HIS A 69 -23.49 -14.36 -13.88
N LYS A 70 -22.76 -13.88 -12.86
CA LYS A 70 -23.35 -13.22 -11.69
C LYS A 70 -23.97 -11.86 -12.00
N VAL A 71 -23.39 -11.08 -12.92
CA VAL A 71 -23.97 -9.81 -13.37
C VAL A 71 -25.27 -10.06 -14.13
N SER A 72 -25.31 -11.04 -15.05
CA SER A 72 -26.52 -11.39 -15.80
C SER A 72 -27.66 -11.83 -14.87
N GLN A 73 -27.37 -12.67 -13.87
CA GLN A 73 -28.36 -13.05 -12.85
C GLN A 73 -28.87 -11.87 -12.00
N ALA A 74 -28.02 -10.87 -11.74
CA ALA A 74 -28.41 -9.70 -10.97
C ALA A 74 -29.31 -8.75 -11.78
N ILE A 75 -29.09 -8.67 -13.10
CA ILE A 75 -29.94 -7.90 -14.03
C ILE A 75 -31.32 -8.57 -14.16
N GLU A 76 -31.38 -9.89 -14.30
CA GLU A 76 -32.64 -10.64 -14.45
C GLU A 76 -33.55 -10.56 -13.20
N LYS A 77 -32.96 -10.35 -12.02
CA LYS A 77 -33.67 -10.32 -10.73
C LYS A 77 -34.01 -8.91 -10.24
N ASP A 78 -33.79 -7.87 -11.04
CA ASP A 78 -33.90 -6.45 -10.64
C ASP A 78 -33.21 -6.15 -9.30
N ALA A 79 -32.12 -6.86 -9.02
CA ALA A 79 -31.42 -6.77 -7.75
C ALA A 79 -30.48 -5.55 -7.73
N ALA A 80 -30.21 -5.03 -6.52
CA ALA A 80 -29.24 -3.97 -6.32
C ALA A 80 -27.88 -4.28 -7.00
N ILE A 81 -27.19 -3.24 -7.47
CA ILE A 81 -25.93 -3.29 -8.24
C ILE A 81 -25.00 -4.42 -7.74
N TYR A 82 -24.68 -5.37 -8.62
CA TYR A 82 -23.77 -6.47 -8.28
C TYR A 82 -22.39 -5.90 -7.96
N ARG A 83 -21.93 -6.12 -6.73
CA ARG A 83 -20.58 -5.78 -6.32
C ARG A 83 -19.78 -7.07 -6.30
N PRO A 84 -18.82 -7.26 -7.23
CA PRO A 84 -17.97 -8.44 -7.18
C PRO A 84 -17.29 -8.53 -5.81
N SER A 85 -17.15 -9.77 -5.31
CA SER A 85 -16.53 -9.99 -4.01
C SER A 85 -15.10 -9.44 -4.02
N ILE A 86 -14.68 -8.90 -2.88
CA ILE A 86 -13.35 -8.31 -2.68
C ILE A 86 -12.26 -9.30 -3.08
N PHE A 87 -12.50 -10.57 -2.80
CA PHE A 87 -11.63 -11.69 -3.12
C PHE A 87 -11.37 -11.81 -4.63
N LEU A 88 -12.41 -11.73 -5.46
CA LEU A 88 -12.28 -11.79 -6.93
C LEU A 88 -11.47 -10.61 -7.49
N GLN A 89 -11.60 -9.41 -6.91
CA GLN A 89 -10.86 -8.24 -7.36
C GLN A 89 -9.38 -8.28 -6.94
N ILE A 90 -9.10 -8.78 -5.74
CA ILE A 90 -7.73 -8.99 -5.27
C ILE A 90 -7.02 -10.00 -6.17
N ILE A 91 -7.68 -11.10 -6.56
CA ILE A 91 -7.06 -12.11 -7.44
C ILE A 91 -6.90 -11.56 -8.86
N ALA A 92 -7.93 -10.89 -9.41
CA ALA A 92 -7.90 -10.35 -10.76
C ALA A 92 -6.82 -9.28 -10.99
N VAL A 93 -6.40 -8.58 -9.94
CA VAL A 93 -5.35 -7.55 -10.00
C VAL A 93 -4.01 -8.08 -9.49
N GLY A 94 -4.01 -8.84 -8.38
CA GLY A 94 -2.81 -9.33 -7.72
C GLY A 94 -2.08 -10.43 -8.51
N LEU A 95 -2.80 -11.35 -9.15
CA LEU A 95 -2.20 -12.43 -9.93
C LEU A 95 -1.42 -11.91 -11.17
N PRO A 96 -1.96 -10.99 -12.00
CA PRO A 96 -1.19 -10.36 -13.07
C PRO A 96 0.04 -9.61 -12.56
N LEU A 97 -0.06 -8.91 -11.43
CA LEU A 97 1.04 -8.12 -10.89
C LEU A 97 2.17 -8.98 -10.32
N ALA A 98 1.83 -10.08 -9.64
CA ALA A 98 2.82 -11.05 -9.17
C ALA A 98 3.52 -11.74 -10.36
N SER A 99 2.76 -12.08 -11.39
CA SER A 99 3.29 -12.61 -12.65
C SER A 99 4.21 -11.61 -13.36
N ALA A 100 3.85 -10.33 -13.39
CA ALA A 100 4.69 -9.26 -13.96
C ALA A 100 6.02 -9.10 -13.21
N ALA A 101 5.96 -9.10 -11.88
CA ALA A 101 7.15 -8.98 -11.04
C ALA A 101 8.11 -10.16 -11.22
N HIS A 102 7.58 -11.39 -11.30
CA HIS A 102 8.38 -12.58 -11.55
C HIS A 102 9.01 -12.56 -12.95
N ALA A 103 8.24 -12.21 -13.99
CA ALA A 103 8.76 -12.08 -15.35
C ALA A 103 9.84 -10.99 -15.47
N ALA A 104 9.67 -9.86 -14.76
CA ALA A 104 10.64 -8.77 -14.73
C ALA A 104 11.94 -9.17 -14.02
N ALA A 105 11.84 -9.92 -12.92
CA ALA A 105 13.01 -10.47 -12.22
C ALA A 105 13.80 -11.43 -13.12
N LYS A 106 13.11 -12.33 -13.83
CA LYS A 106 13.76 -13.29 -14.75
C LYS A 106 14.39 -12.58 -15.95
N LEU A 107 13.76 -11.54 -16.49
CA LEU A 107 14.34 -10.70 -17.56
C LEU A 107 15.66 -10.05 -17.13
N VAL A 108 15.73 -9.50 -15.91
CA VAL A 108 16.94 -8.85 -15.41
C VAL A 108 18.08 -9.85 -15.21
N LEU A 109 17.77 -11.06 -14.74
CA LEU A 109 18.77 -12.13 -14.57
C LEU A 109 19.30 -12.62 -15.92
N LEU A 110 18.42 -12.91 -16.88
CA LEU A 110 18.79 -13.35 -18.23
C LEU A 110 19.57 -12.27 -19.00
N ALA A 111 19.27 -10.98 -18.76
CA ALA A 111 20.01 -9.88 -19.36
C ALA A 111 21.43 -9.70 -18.80
N ASP A 112 21.74 -10.21 -17.60
CA ASP A 112 23.09 -10.11 -17.01
C ASP A 112 23.96 -11.31 -17.38
N GLU A 113 23.39 -12.52 -17.44
CA GLU A 113 24.08 -13.76 -17.81
C GLU A 113 24.56 -13.76 -19.27
N HIS A 114 23.84 -13.08 -20.16
CA HIS A 114 24.11 -13.06 -21.59
C HIS A 114 24.85 -11.83 -22.12
N LYS A 115 25.44 -10.99 -21.25
CA LYS A 115 26.25 -9.83 -21.67
C LYS A 115 27.46 -10.16 -22.56
N HIS A 116 27.89 -11.42 -22.62
CA HIS A 116 29.09 -11.87 -23.34
C HIS A 116 28.85 -12.86 -24.48
N ALA A 117 27.60 -13.24 -24.77
CA ALA A 117 27.29 -14.10 -25.90
C ALA A 117 26.48 -13.32 -26.94
N SER A 118 26.73 -13.60 -28.22
CA SER A 118 26.19 -12.86 -29.37
C SER A 118 25.43 -13.82 -30.29
N GLY A 119 24.24 -14.25 -29.86
CA GLY A 119 23.37 -15.16 -30.61
C GLY A 119 21.97 -14.60 -30.83
N ALA A 120 21.37 -14.91 -32.00
CA ALA A 120 19.98 -14.55 -32.35
C ALA A 120 18.93 -15.11 -31.36
N THR A 121 19.26 -16.21 -30.68
CA THR A 121 18.43 -16.86 -29.66
C THR A 121 18.30 -16.03 -28.37
N GLN A 122 19.29 -15.20 -28.04
CA GLN A 122 19.29 -14.37 -26.82
C GLN A 122 18.42 -13.12 -26.95
N GLY A 123 18.44 -12.49 -28.13
CA GLY A 123 17.54 -11.37 -28.44
C GLY A 123 16.08 -11.80 -28.37
N LEU A 124 15.79 -13.04 -28.79
CA LEU A 124 14.47 -13.63 -28.69
C LEU A 124 14.06 -13.90 -27.22
N ALA A 125 14.93 -14.46 -26.38
CA ALA A 125 14.64 -14.73 -24.96
C ALA A 125 14.28 -13.46 -24.14
N ILE A 126 15.04 -12.38 -24.35
CA ILE A 126 14.79 -11.07 -23.71
C ILE A 126 13.47 -10.48 -24.23
N ALA A 127 13.18 -10.62 -25.52
CA ALA A 127 11.91 -10.19 -26.11
C ALA A 127 10.71 -10.95 -25.51
N THR A 128 10.81 -12.28 -25.34
CA THR A 128 9.74 -13.10 -24.73
C THR A 128 9.44 -12.66 -23.30
N ALA A 129 10.47 -12.42 -22.48
CA ALA A 129 10.31 -11.95 -21.12
C ALA A 129 9.76 -10.51 -21.06
N ALA A 130 10.15 -9.64 -22.00
CA ALA A 130 9.64 -8.27 -22.06
C ALA A 130 8.15 -8.23 -22.45
N VAL A 131 7.75 -9.06 -23.42
CA VAL A 131 6.33 -9.25 -23.80
C VAL A 131 5.52 -9.82 -22.64
N ALA A 132 6.08 -10.75 -21.88
CA ALA A 132 5.42 -11.32 -20.70
C ALA A 132 5.17 -10.25 -19.60
N VAL A 133 6.14 -9.35 -19.36
CA VAL A 133 5.99 -8.22 -18.43
C VAL A 133 4.92 -7.24 -18.93
N ALA A 134 4.97 -6.86 -20.21
CA ALA A 134 4.01 -5.93 -20.79
C ALA A 134 2.58 -6.47 -20.75
N GLY A 135 2.35 -7.73 -21.13
CA GLY A 135 1.04 -8.38 -21.08
C GLY A 135 0.52 -8.59 -19.65
N ALA A 136 1.41 -8.87 -18.69
CA ALA A 136 1.06 -8.97 -17.27
C ALA A 136 0.57 -7.63 -16.70
N PHE A 137 1.23 -6.54 -17.08
CA PHE A 137 0.88 -5.20 -16.65
C PHE A 137 -0.41 -4.71 -17.30
N ALA A 138 -0.59 -4.96 -18.60
CA ALA A 138 -1.81 -4.61 -19.34
C ALA A 138 -3.05 -5.33 -18.78
N SER A 139 -2.96 -6.64 -18.55
CA SER A 139 -4.05 -7.43 -17.94
C SER A 139 -4.39 -6.99 -16.50
N GLY A 140 -3.39 -6.59 -15.70
CA GLY A 140 -3.61 -6.03 -14.35
C GLY A 140 -4.35 -4.68 -14.36
N LEU A 141 -4.02 -3.79 -15.30
CA LEU A 141 -4.74 -2.53 -15.49
C LEU A 141 -6.18 -2.77 -15.96
N LEU A 142 -6.39 -3.71 -16.88
CA LEU A 142 -7.72 -4.10 -17.37
C LEU A 142 -8.58 -4.78 -16.30
N GLY A 143 -7.97 -5.49 -15.33
CA GLY A 143 -8.66 -6.00 -14.15
C GLY A 143 -9.39 -4.90 -13.34
N THR A 144 -8.83 -3.68 -13.33
CA THR A 144 -9.47 -2.54 -12.65
C THR A 144 -10.59 -1.92 -13.50
N THR A 145 -10.45 -1.89 -14.83
CA THR A 145 -11.46 -1.35 -15.75
C THR A 145 -12.67 -2.27 -15.88
N LEU A 146 -12.50 -3.59 -15.74
CA LEU A 146 -13.56 -4.59 -15.67
C LEU A 146 -14.63 -4.24 -14.63
N SER A 147 -14.20 -3.87 -13.42
CA SER A 147 -15.11 -3.45 -12.36
C SER A 147 -15.87 -2.17 -12.71
N SER A 148 -15.29 -1.29 -13.52
CA SER A 148 -15.90 -0.01 -13.94
C SER A 148 -16.89 -0.20 -15.08
N GLU A 149 -16.60 -1.08 -16.04
CA GLU A 149 -17.45 -1.32 -17.21
C GLU A 149 -18.70 -2.11 -16.85
N MET A 150 -18.59 -3.15 -16.01
CA MET A 150 -19.76 -3.87 -15.50
C MET A 150 -20.71 -2.93 -14.75
N ARG A 151 -20.17 -2.04 -13.91
CA ARG A 151 -20.95 -0.98 -13.24
C ARG A 151 -21.59 -0.01 -14.21
N ARG A 152 -20.89 0.39 -15.29
CA ARG A 152 -21.44 1.28 -16.32
C ARG A 152 -22.55 0.64 -17.16
N ARG A 153 -22.47 -0.67 -17.43
CA ARG A 153 -23.52 -1.41 -18.14
C ARG A 153 -24.76 -1.56 -17.26
N GLN A 154 -24.57 -2.00 -16.01
CA GLN A 154 -25.68 -2.14 -15.07
C GLN A 154 -26.29 -0.78 -14.71
N ALA A 155 -25.49 0.28 -14.56
CA ALA A 155 -26.00 1.63 -14.35
C ALA A 155 -26.80 2.16 -15.54
N ARG A 156 -26.40 1.87 -16.79
CA ARG A 156 -27.19 2.23 -17.97
C ARG A 156 -28.53 1.51 -17.98
N HIS A 157 -28.54 0.20 -17.75
CA HIS A 157 -29.79 -0.55 -17.66
C HIS A 157 -30.71 -0.06 -16.54
N LEU A 158 -30.15 0.30 -15.38
CA LEU A 158 -30.91 0.90 -14.28
C LEU A 158 -31.37 2.31 -14.61
N LEU A 159 -30.59 3.12 -15.32
CA LEU A 159 -30.98 4.45 -15.78
C LEU A 159 -32.09 4.36 -16.82
N ASP A 160 -32.00 3.46 -17.80
CA ASP A 160 -33.03 3.23 -18.82
C ASP A 160 -34.33 2.71 -18.16
N ALA A 161 -34.23 1.87 -17.12
CA ALA A 161 -35.36 1.39 -16.32
C ALA A 161 -35.92 2.46 -15.35
N HIS A 162 -35.13 3.46 -14.97
CA HIS A 162 -35.52 4.54 -14.06
C HIS A 162 -36.00 5.79 -14.83
N GLU A 163 -35.57 5.98 -16.07
CA GLU A 163 -36.03 7.01 -17.01
C GLU A 163 -37.43 6.67 -17.55
N THR A 164 -37.78 5.39 -17.63
CA THR A 164 -39.17 4.95 -17.82
C THR A 164 -40.03 5.06 -16.55
N ALA A 165 -39.43 5.16 -15.35
CA ALA A 165 -40.14 5.18 -14.07
C ALA A 165 -40.19 6.54 -13.34
N SER A 166 -39.32 7.50 -13.67
CA SER A 166 -39.13 8.75 -12.92
C SER A 166 -39.35 9.97 -13.80
N GLY A 167 -40.62 10.27 -14.04
CA GLY A 167 -41.03 11.67 -14.05
C GLY A 167 -40.98 12.20 -12.62
N ASN A 168 -40.20 13.27 -12.40
CA ASN A 168 -40.09 14.14 -11.22
C ASN A 168 -39.51 13.55 -9.91
N ASP A 169 -38.32 14.03 -9.50
CA ASP A 169 -38.11 14.57 -8.14
C ASP A 169 -36.76 15.31 -7.93
N PRO A 170 -36.69 16.44 -7.17
CA PRO A 170 -35.56 17.37 -7.18
C PRO A 170 -34.71 17.48 -5.87
N GLU A 171 -34.73 16.51 -4.94
CA GLU A 171 -34.11 16.68 -3.60
C GLU A 171 -32.73 16.01 -3.37
N LYS A 172 -31.66 16.37 -4.10
CA LYS A 172 -30.29 15.86 -3.79
C LYS A 172 -29.17 16.92 -3.72
N GLY A 173 -29.49 18.14 -3.30
CA GLY A 173 -28.56 19.28 -3.34
C GLY A 173 -27.57 19.49 -2.18
N GLU A 174 -27.87 19.07 -0.94
CA GLU A 174 -27.22 19.75 0.20
C GLU A 174 -26.14 18.98 0.99
N ALA A 175 -25.91 17.69 0.75
CA ALA A 175 -25.04 16.86 1.61
C ALA A 175 -23.51 16.91 1.32
N ASN A 176 -22.98 17.97 0.69
CA ASN A 176 -21.58 17.99 0.23
C ASN A 176 -20.79 19.27 0.58
N LYS A 177 -20.78 19.70 1.84
CA LYS A 177 -19.81 20.71 2.31
C LYS A 177 -18.53 20.01 2.79
N LYS A 178 -17.43 20.16 2.04
CA LYS A 178 -16.09 19.66 2.44
C LYS A 178 -15.65 20.34 3.75
N PRO A 179 -15.06 19.61 4.71
CA PRO A 179 -14.61 20.21 5.96
C PRO A 179 -13.57 21.31 5.72
N PRO A 180 -13.54 22.36 6.56
CA PRO A 180 -12.59 23.46 6.42
C PRO A 180 -11.16 22.94 6.50
N LYS A 181 -10.29 23.44 5.61
CA LYS A 181 -8.88 23.05 5.56
C LYS A 181 -8.19 23.53 6.85
N VAL A 182 -7.68 22.59 7.64
CA VAL A 182 -6.91 22.91 8.86
C VAL A 182 -5.57 23.52 8.46
N ASP A 183 -5.23 24.67 9.05
CA ASP A 183 -3.95 25.33 8.84
C ASP A 183 -2.83 24.65 9.66
N LEU A 184 -2.15 23.69 9.04
CA LEU A 184 -1.00 22.98 9.62
C LEU A 184 0.12 23.95 10.06
N LYS A 185 0.29 25.08 9.38
CA LYS A 185 1.32 26.07 9.72
C LYS A 185 1.02 26.72 11.07
N ARG A 186 -0.27 27.02 11.34
CA ARG A 186 -0.72 27.52 12.64
C ARG A 186 -0.51 26.50 13.76
N LEU A 187 -0.74 25.22 13.49
CA LEU A 187 -0.50 24.12 14.44
C LEU A 187 0.99 23.96 14.79
N ILE A 188 1.86 23.96 13.78
CA ILE A 188 3.32 23.86 13.97
C ILE A 188 3.86 25.11 14.67
N SER A 189 3.28 26.28 14.38
CA SER A 189 3.64 27.55 15.02
C SER A 189 3.46 27.53 16.55
N LEU A 190 2.52 26.75 17.08
CA LEU A 190 2.32 26.60 18.53
C LEU A 190 3.52 25.92 19.24
N ALA A 191 4.27 25.08 18.52
CA ALA A 191 5.42 24.35 19.04
C ALA A 191 6.75 25.13 18.96
N LYS A 192 6.77 26.32 18.30
CA LYS A 192 7.98 27.16 18.13
C LYS A 192 8.82 27.36 19.41
N PRO A 193 8.25 27.56 20.61
CA PRO A 193 9.08 27.80 21.78
C PRO A 193 9.88 26.56 22.24
N GLU A 194 9.44 25.35 21.87
CA GLU A 194 10.14 24.11 22.18
C GLU A 194 11.07 23.65 21.04
N LYS A 195 11.40 24.55 20.09
CA LYS A 195 12.21 24.23 18.90
C LYS A 195 13.54 23.55 19.21
N TRP A 196 14.18 23.89 20.34
CA TRP A 196 15.46 23.31 20.74
C TRP A 196 15.34 21.87 21.19
N LEU A 197 14.30 21.54 21.97
CA LEU A 197 14.01 20.16 22.38
C LEU A 197 13.62 19.31 21.15
N LEU A 198 12.83 19.88 20.24
CA LEU A 198 12.46 19.22 18.99
C LEU A 198 13.66 19.00 18.07
N ALA A 199 14.56 19.98 17.96
CA ALA A 199 15.79 19.85 17.17
C ALA A 199 16.71 18.77 17.74
N GLY A 200 16.91 18.74 19.06
CA GLY A 200 17.66 17.67 19.73
C GLY A 200 17.02 16.29 19.53
N GLY A 201 15.69 16.21 19.63
CA GLY A 201 14.94 14.99 19.36
C GLY A 201 15.09 14.51 17.91
N THR A 202 15.05 15.42 16.94
CA THR A 202 15.28 15.11 15.52
C THR A 202 16.72 14.66 15.27
N PHE A 203 17.71 15.28 15.92
CA PHE A 203 19.10 14.83 15.81
C PHE A 203 19.28 13.40 16.35
N ALA A 204 18.80 13.12 17.57
CA ALA A 204 18.78 11.76 18.13
C ALA A 204 17.98 10.77 17.27
N MET A 205 16.97 11.26 16.53
CA MET A 205 16.22 10.46 15.55
C MET A 205 17.06 10.00 14.38
N VAL A 206 17.90 10.87 13.83
CA VAL A 206 18.77 10.50 12.70
C VAL A 206 19.74 9.40 13.13
N PHE A 207 20.37 9.54 14.31
CA PHE A 207 21.28 8.52 14.85
C PHE A 207 20.58 7.18 15.13
N SER A 208 19.44 7.21 15.83
CA SER A 208 18.67 5.99 16.12
C SER A 208 18.14 5.32 14.86
N SER A 209 17.70 6.10 13.86
CA SER A 209 17.25 5.56 12.57
C SER A 209 18.42 4.97 11.79
N GLY A 210 19.58 5.63 11.80
CA GLY A 210 20.81 5.12 11.19
C GLY A 210 21.22 3.76 11.75
N ALA A 211 21.16 3.56 13.06
CA ALA A 211 21.42 2.27 13.69
C ALA A 211 20.42 1.18 13.23
N THR A 212 19.14 1.54 13.09
CA THR A 212 18.11 0.59 12.58
C THR A 212 18.34 0.24 11.12
N ILE A 213 18.78 1.20 10.30
CA ILE A 213 19.09 0.99 8.87
C ILE A 213 20.37 0.16 8.70
N ALA A 214 21.37 0.38 9.56
CA ALA A 214 22.63 -0.36 9.52
C ALA A 214 22.51 -1.81 10.03
N ALA A 215 21.50 -2.11 10.85
CA ALA A 215 21.35 -3.41 11.48
C ALA A 215 21.28 -4.60 10.51
N PRO A 216 20.47 -4.61 9.43
CA PRO A 216 20.46 -5.70 8.46
C PRO A 216 21.79 -5.86 7.73
N TYR A 217 22.48 -4.76 7.45
CA TYR A 217 23.78 -4.77 6.78
C TYR A 217 24.86 -5.41 7.66
N LEU A 218 24.93 -5.01 8.94
CA LEU A 218 25.86 -5.59 9.91
C LEU A 218 25.53 -7.06 10.19
N PHE A 219 24.25 -7.42 10.23
CA PHE A 219 23.83 -8.81 10.37
C PHE A 219 24.27 -9.65 9.15
N GLY A 220 24.18 -9.11 7.94
CA GLY A 220 24.74 -9.73 6.73
C GLY A 220 26.24 -10.01 6.87
N GLN A 221 27.02 -9.05 7.37
CA GLN A 221 28.45 -9.26 7.61
C GLN A 221 28.76 -10.34 8.65
N VAL A 222 27.88 -10.51 9.65
CA VAL A 222 28.01 -11.61 10.63
C VAL A 222 27.78 -12.96 9.96
N ILE A 223 26.80 -13.07 9.05
CA ILE A 223 26.55 -14.29 8.27
C ILE A 223 27.73 -14.59 7.33
N ASP A 224 28.26 -13.58 6.65
CA ASP A 224 29.41 -13.73 5.76
C ASP A 224 30.66 -14.17 6.55
N ALA A 225 30.87 -13.59 7.74
CA ALA A 225 31.95 -14.00 8.64
C ALA A 225 31.76 -15.42 9.21
N ALA A 226 30.51 -15.86 9.40
CA ALA A 226 30.19 -17.18 9.92
C ALA A 226 30.42 -18.30 8.90
N THR A 227 30.34 -17.97 7.61
CA THR A 227 30.51 -18.91 6.50
C THR A 227 31.94 -18.99 5.97
N ALA A 228 32.83 -18.07 6.37
CA ALA A 228 34.23 -18.09 5.99
C ALA A 228 35.04 -19.18 6.74
N LYS A 229 35.73 -20.07 6.02
CA LYS A 229 36.42 -21.26 6.57
C LYS A 229 37.75 -21.01 7.31
N ALA A 230 38.31 -19.80 7.30
CA ALA A 230 39.58 -19.48 7.97
C ALA A 230 39.53 -18.13 8.73
N ASP A 231 40.06 -18.09 9.96
CA ASP A 231 39.98 -16.96 10.91
C ASP A 231 38.56 -16.48 11.29
N ALA A 232 37.59 -17.41 11.24
CA ALA A 232 36.18 -17.10 11.49
C ALA A 232 35.93 -16.53 12.89
N GLN A 233 36.53 -17.13 13.93
CA GLN A 233 36.15 -16.86 15.31
C GLN A 233 36.51 -15.43 15.77
N HIS A 234 37.73 -14.96 15.52
CA HIS A 234 38.11 -13.57 15.87
C HIS A 234 37.41 -12.52 15.01
N LYS A 235 37.11 -12.81 13.74
CA LYS A 235 36.33 -11.91 12.88
C LYS A 235 34.87 -11.84 13.33
N LEU A 236 34.29 -12.97 13.70
CA LEU A 236 32.93 -13.08 14.24
C LEU A 236 32.77 -12.31 15.55
N ASP A 237 33.65 -12.55 16.52
CA ASP A 237 33.60 -11.87 17.83
C ASP A 237 33.66 -10.35 17.66
N ARG A 238 34.53 -9.88 16.75
CA ARG A 238 34.63 -8.45 16.42
C ARG A 238 33.37 -7.90 15.76
N GLN A 239 32.77 -8.64 14.82
CA GLN A 239 31.54 -8.21 14.16
C GLN A 239 30.33 -8.21 15.11
N ILE A 240 30.25 -9.19 16.01
CA ILE A 240 29.22 -9.25 17.06
C ILE A 240 29.39 -8.08 18.03
N LEU A 241 30.63 -7.74 18.40
CA LEU A 241 30.91 -6.57 19.24
C LEU A 241 30.47 -5.26 18.56
N TYR A 242 30.80 -5.07 17.28
CA TYR A 242 30.35 -3.89 16.52
C TYR A 242 28.83 -3.82 16.42
N LEU A 243 28.17 -4.95 16.16
CA LEU A 243 26.71 -5.04 16.15
C LEU A 243 26.12 -4.63 17.51
N GLY A 244 26.68 -5.16 18.61
CA GLY A 244 26.29 -4.82 19.98
C GLY A 244 26.44 -3.33 20.29
N ILE A 245 27.56 -2.71 19.90
CA ILE A 245 27.79 -1.27 20.07
C ILE A 245 26.78 -0.45 19.28
N VAL A 246 26.53 -0.80 18.01
CA VAL A 246 25.57 -0.08 17.16
C VAL A 246 24.15 -0.19 17.71
N TYR A 247 23.72 -1.36 18.17
CA TYR A 247 22.42 -1.52 18.84
C TYR A 247 22.34 -0.80 20.17
N GLY A 248 23.42 -0.81 20.96
CA GLY A 248 23.49 -0.09 22.24
C GLY A 248 23.34 1.42 22.04
N VAL A 249 24.16 2.01 21.18
CA VAL A 249 24.11 3.44 20.83
C VAL A 249 22.77 3.80 20.16
N GLY A 250 22.29 2.95 19.25
CA GLY A 250 21.00 3.13 18.58
C GLY A 250 19.82 3.14 19.55
N SER A 251 19.80 2.22 20.51
CA SER A 251 18.76 2.13 21.54
C SER A 251 18.82 3.30 22.50
N PHE A 252 20.02 3.73 22.91
CA PHE A 252 20.19 4.92 23.73
C PHE A 252 19.71 6.18 23.01
N ALA A 253 20.08 6.35 21.73
CA ALA A 253 19.60 7.46 20.91
C ALA A 253 18.07 7.41 20.74
N ALA A 254 17.48 6.22 20.61
CA ALA A 254 16.02 6.06 20.53
C ALA A 254 15.33 6.46 21.83
N PHE A 255 15.91 6.13 22.98
CA PHE A 255 15.45 6.56 24.30
C PHE A 255 15.51 8.08 24.45
N VAL A 256 16.67 8.70 24.17
CA VAL A 256 16.86 10.16 24.24
C VAL A 256 15.86 10.86 23.34
N ARG A 257 15.66 10.38 22.11
CA ARG A 257 14.64 10.90 21.20
C ARG A 257 13.24 10.82 21.82
N ALA A 258 12.83 9.65 22.31
CA ALA A 258 11.50 9.43 22.85
C ALA A 258 11.24 10.37 24.05
N TRP A 259 12.24 10.52 24.91
CA TRP A 259 12.18 11.44 26.04
C TRP A 259 12.04 12.89 25.58
N LEU A 260 12.91 13.39 24.69
CA LEU A 260 12.88 14.78 24.22
C LEU A 260 11.55 15.15 23.56
N PHE A 261 11.02 14.29 22.67
CA PHE A 261 9.71 14.53 22.05
C PHE A 261 8.57 14.49 23.06
N THR A 262 8.58 13.53 23.99
CA THR A 262 7.54 13.46 25.05
C THR A 262 7.58 14.70 25.92
N TRP A 263 8.77 15.13 26.34
CA TRP A 263 8.92 16.30 27.19
C TRP A 263 8.49 17.60 26.50
N ALA A 264 8.89 17.79 25.24
CA ALA A 264 8.41 18.91 24.42
C ALA A 264 6.88 18.90 24.27
N GLY A 265 6.28 17.72 24.09
CA GLY A 265 4.83 17.54 24.03
C GLY A 265 4.12 17.95 25.32
N GLN A 266 4.63 17.51 26.47
CA GLN A 266 4.06 17.87 27.77
C GLN A 266 4.13 19.39 28.04
N ARG A 267 5.24 20.04 27.67
CA ARG A 267 5.36 21.50 27.76
C ARG A 267 4.38 22.23 26.83
N LEU A 268 4.20 21.71 25.62
CA LEU A 268 3.25 22.26 24.65
C LEU A 268 1.80 22.19 25.18
N VAL A 269 1.34 21.02 25.65
CA VAL A 269 -0.04 20.88 26.16
C VAL A 269 -0.27 21.74 27.40
N ALA A 270 0.70 21.82 28.32
CA ALA A 270 0.59 22.69 29.49
C ALA A 270 0.41 24.16 29.10
N ARG A 271 1.17 24.64 28.09
CA ARG A 271 1.01 26.01 27.57
C ARG A 271 -0.35 26.22 26.90
N VAL A 272 -0.80 25.26 26.09
CA VAL A 272 -2.10 25.34 25.41
C VAL A 272 -3.23 25.38 26.44
N ARG A 273 -3.21 24.49 27.44
CA ARG A 273 -4.21 24.47 28.53
C ARG A 273 -4.25 25.80 29.30
N ARG A 274 -3.11 26.37 29.65
CA ARG A 274 -3.06 27.70 30.30
C ARG A 274 -3.71 28.79 29.45
N ARG A 275 -3.44 28.81 28.14
CA ARG A 275 -4.02 29.80 27.22
C ARG A 275 -5.53 29.60 27.03
N VAL A 276 -5.97 28.36 26.86
CA VAL A 276 -7.39 28.02 26.71
C VAL A 276 -8.14 28.36 27.99
N PHE A 277 -7.63 27.99 29.16
CA PHE A 277 -8.23 28.34 30.45
C PHE A 277 -8.35 29.86 30.62
N ALA A 278 -7.26 30.60 30.39
CA ALA A 278 -7.28 32.07 30.49
C ALA A 278 -8.25 32.72 29.48
N ALA A 279 -8.44 32.13 28.30
CA ALA A 279 -9.39 32.61 27.30
C ALA A 279 -10.84 32.33 27.70
N ILE A 280 -11.12 31.15 28.28
CA ILE A 280 -12.46 30.78 28.78
C ILE A 280 -12.89 31.72 29.91
N VAL A 281 -12.04 31.93 30.92
CA VAL A 281 -12.37 32.76 32.09
C VAL A 281 -12.62 34.24 31.75
N ARG A 282 -12.12 34.72 30.59
CA ARG A 282 -12.31 36.10 30.13
C ARG A 282 -13.55 36.30 29.25
N GLN A 283 -14.32 35.25 28.96
CA GLN A 283 -15.55 35.38 28.18
C GLN A 283 -16.66 36.04 29.00
N ASP A 284 -17.62 36.65 28.28
CA ASP A 284 -18.82 37.22 28.87
C ASP A 284 -19.78 36.16 29.43
N ILE A 285 -20.75 36.57 30.24
CA ILE A 285 -21.69 35.64 30.88
C ILE A 285 -22.57 34.91 29.84
N SER A 286 -22.89 35.55 28.71
CA SER A 286 -23.71 34.94 27.65
C SER A 286 -23.01 33.76 26.98
N PHE A 287 -21.67 33.75 26.92
CA PHE A 287 -20.90 32.57 26.52
C PHE A 287 -21.15 31.37 27.45
N PHE A 288 -21.23 31.60 28.76
CA PHE A 288 -21.49 30.53 29.74
C PHE A 288 -22.95 30.07 29.75
N ASP A 289 -23.91 30.93 29.40
CA ASP A 289 -25.32 30.54 29.26
C ASP A 289 -25.54 29.57 28.09
N THR A 290 -24.71 29.66 27.05
CA THR A 290 -24.81 28.85 25.82
C THR A 290 -23.95 27.58 25.85
N ASN A 291 -22.85 27.57 26.63
CA ASN A 291 -21.89 26.46 26.66
C ASN A 291 -21.91 25.73 28.00
N ARG A 292 -22.16 24.41 27.99
CA ARG A 292 -22.18 23.59 29.21
C ARG A 292 -20.78 23.47 29.83
N THR A 293 -20.68 23.55 31.15
CA THR A 293 -19.40 23.39 31.89
C THR A 293 -18.66 22.08 31.54
N GLY A 294 -19.41 21.00 31.31
CA GLY A 294 -18.83 19.71 30.89
C GLY A 294 -18.16 19.77 29.51
N GLU A 295 -18.72 20.52 28.56
CA GLU A 295 -18.13 20.72 27.23
C GLU A 295 -16.81 21.51 27.34
N LEU A 296 -16.81 22.62 28.08
CA LEU A 296 -15.62 23.45 28.29
C LEU A 296 -14.49 22.65 28.97
N THR A 297 -14.84 21.80 29.93
CA THR A 297 -13.89 20.90 30.60
C THR A 297 -13.32 19.87 29.63
N ASN A 298 -14.15 19.28 28.77
CA ASN A 298 -13.70 18.33 27.76
C ASN A 298 -12.79 18.99 26.71
N ARG A 299 -13.10 20.20 26.26
CA ARG A 299 -12.23 20.98 25.35
C ARG A 299 -10.89 21.29 25.99
N LEU A 300 -10.88 21.66 27.27
CA LEU A 300 -9.65 21.93 28.01
C LEU A 300 -8.79 20.66 28.19
N ALA A 301 -9.41 19.50 28.46
CA ALA A 301 -8.69 18.27 28.74
C ALA A 301 -8.35 17.45 27.47
N SER A 302 -9.38 17.05 26.72
CA SER A 302 -9.30 16.11 25.58
C SER A 302 -8.82 16.79 24.31
N ASP A 303 -9.44 17.90 23.89
CA ASP A 303 -9.06 18.54 22.61
C ASP A 303 -7.62 19.04 22.64
N THR A 304 -7.17 19.60 23.78
CA THR A 304 -5.77 20.01 23.93
C THR A 304 -4.80 18.83 23.86
N GLN A 305 -5.20 17.65 24.37
CA GLN A 305 -4.41 16.43 24.30
C GLN A 305 -4.33 15.89 22.86
N VAL A 306 -5.44 15.91 22.12
CA VAL A 306 -5.48 15.51 20.70
C VAL A 306 -4.57 16.41 19.86
N ILE A 307 -4.58 17.73 20.11
CA ILE A 307 -3.68 18.68 19.46
C ILE A 307 -2.22 18.36 19.78
N GLN A 308 -1.88 18.10 21.06
CA GLN A 308 -0.52 17.77 21.46
C GLN A 308 0.00 16.48 20.79
N ASN A 309 -0.81 15.42 20.80
CA ASN A 309 -0.46 14.15 20.16
C ASN A 309 -0.25 14.34 18.65
N SER A 310 -1.12 15.12 18.01
CA SER A 310 -1.01 15.41 16.58
C SER A 310 0.26 16.19 16.24
N VAL A 311 0.57 17.24 16.97
CA VAL A 311 1.70 18.13 16.68
C VAL A 311 3.04 17.51 17.07
N THR A 312 3.08 16.71 18.14
CA THR A 312 4.36 16.23 18.69
C THR A 312 4.63 14.78 18.31
N VAL A 313 3.68 13.88 18.56
CA VAL A 313 3.88 12.44 18.38
C VAL A 313 3.69 12.06 16.91
N ASN A 314 2.58 12.44 16.29
CA ASN A 314 2.30 12.03 14.92
C ASN A 314 3.28 12.66 13.92
N ILE A 315 3.59 13.95 14.04
CA ILE A 315 4.58 14.59 13.15
C ILE A 315 5.97 13.99 13.33
N SER A 316 6.42 13.72 14.56
CA SER A 316 7.73 13.09 14.77
C SER A 316 7.79 11.65 14.26
N MET A 317 6.70 10.89 14.38
CA MET A 317 6.58 9.56 13.76
C MET A 317 6.62 9.64 12.24
N LEU A 318 5.89 10.57 11.64
CA LEU A 318 5.91 10.78 10.18
C LEU A 318 7.32 11.13 9.70
N LEU A 319 7.99 12.06 10.39
CA LEU A 319 9.36 12.43 10.06
C LEU A 319 10.30 11.22 10.17
N ARG A 320 10.15 10.40 11.23
CA ARG A 320 10.92 9.16 11.40
C ARG A 320 10.73 8.21 10.24
N TYR A 321 9.50 7.92 9.87
CA TYR A 321 9.22 7.00 8.77
C TYR A 321 9.76 7.53 7.44
N VAL A 322 9.67 8.83 7.19
CA VAL A 322 10.29 9.42 5.99
C VAL A 322 11.80 9.23 5.99
N VAL A 323 12.48 9.54 7.10
CA VAL A 323 13.94 9.35 7.22
C VAL A 323 14.32 7.88 7.07
N GLN A 324 13.57 6.96 7.68
CA GLN A 324 13.81 5.53 7.57
C GLN A 324 13.59 5.01 6.14
N ILE A 325 12.48 5.39 5.49
CA ILE A 325 12.18 4.98 4.12
C ILE A 325 13.26 5.49 3.17
N VAL A 326 13.59 6.79 3.24
CA VAL A 326 14.61 7.40 2.37
C VAL A 326 15.99 6.80 2.65
N GLY A 327 16.38 6.72 3.92
CA GLY A 327 17.68 6.18 4.32
C GLY A 327 17.85 4.70 3.95
N SER A 328 16.85 3.86 4.21
CA SER A 328 16.87 2.45 3.80
C SER A 328 16.94 2.32 2.29
N LEU A 329 16.15 3.09 1.54
CA LEU A 329 16.14 3.02 0.08
C LEU A 329 17.51 3.39 -0.50
N ILE A 330 18.15 4.44 0.01
CA ILE A 330 19.51 4.85 -0.38
C ILE A 330 20.50 3.70 -0.16
N VAL A 331 20.51 3.10 1.04
CA VAL A 331 21.41 1.98 1.38
C VAL A 331 21.16 0.77 0.49
N MET A 332 19.91 0.42 0.21
CA MET A 332 19.55 -0.70 -0.68
C MET A 332 20.05 -0.47 -2.11
N PHE A 333 19.87 0.74 -2.66
CA PHE A 333 20.38 1.09 -3.99
C PHE A 333 21.91 1.03 -4.07
N PHE A 334 22.63 1.44 -3.02
CA PHE A 334 24.08 1.31 -2.95
C PHE A 334 24.56 -0.13 -2.87
N LEU A 335 23.83 -1.01 -2.18
CA LEU A 335 24.20 -2.41 -2.03
C LEU A 335 23.97 -3.20 -3.32
N SER A 336 22.76 -3.11 -3.90
CA SER A 336 22.45 -3.71 -5.20
C SER A 336 21.23 -3.05 -5.81
N TRP A 337 21.45 -2.21 -6.82
CA TRP A 337 20.38 -1.53 -7.53
C TRP A 337 19.44 -2.50 -8.27
N ARG A 338 19.96 -3.65 -8.73
CA ARG A 338 19.17 -4.67 -9.45
C ARG A 338 18.15 -5.36 -8.55
N LEU A 339 18.60 -5.89 -7.40
CA LEU A 339 17.72 -6.53 -6.41
C LEU A 339 16.72 -5.54 -5.82
N THR A 340 17.15 -4.29 -5.63
CA THR A 340 16.29 -3.22 -5.15
C THR A 340 15.16 -2.92 -6.14
N LEU A 341 15.43 -2.86 -7.44
CA LEU A 341 14.39 -2.67 -8.47
C LEU A 341 13.40 -3.84 -8.52
N VAL A 342 13.88 -5.08 -8.37
CA VAL A 342 13.00 -6.26 -8.29
C VAL A 342 12.05 -6.12 -7.09
N LEU A 343 12.56 -5.75 -5.92
CA LEU A 343 11.72 -5.55 -4.73
C LEU A 343 10.75 -4.36 -4.91
N LEU A 344 11.22 -3.26 -5.49
CA LEU A 344 10.42 -2.07 -5.72
C LEU A 344 9.27 -2.32 -6.71
N SER A 345 9.42 -3.29 -7.63
CA SER A 345 8.35 -3.71 -8.55
C SER A 345 7.11 -4.27 -7.83
N VAL A 346 7.30 -4.83 -6.63
CA VAL A 346 6.23 -5.39 -5.79
C VAL A 346 5.45 -4.30 -5.03
N VAL A 347 6.04 -3.12 -4.83
CA VAL A 347 5.44 -2.04 -4.02
C VAL A 347 4.18 -1.45 -4.66
N PRO A 348 4.16 -1.01 -5.94
CA PRO A 348 2.95 -0.46 -6.57
C PRO A 348 1.73 -1.40 -6.52
N PRO A 349 1.85 -2.71 -6.82
CA PRO A 349 0.75 -3.67 -6.65
C PRO A 349 0.12 -3.67 -5.25
N VAL A 350 0.97 -3.71 -4.21
CA VAL A 350 0.52 -3.72 -2.82
C VAL A 350 -0.18 -2.41 -2.47
N VAL A 351 0.35 -1.27 -2.93
CA VAL A 351 -0.27 0.05 -2.71
C VAL A 351 -1.64 0.14 -3.39
N ILE A 352 -1.78 -0.34 -4.63
CA ILE A 352 -3.07 -0.35 -5.35
C ILE A 352 -4.10 -1.19 -4.60
N GLY A 353 -3.72 -2.41 -4.19
CA GLY A 353 -4.57 -3.30 -3.40
C GLY A 353 -4.99 -2.67 -2.07
N ALA A 354 -4.04 -2.07 -1.35
CA ALA A 354 -4.30 -1.39 -0.08
C ALA A 354 -5.23 -0.17 -0.24
N VAL A 355 -5.07 0.64 -1.30
CA VAL A 355 -5.95 1.79 -1.58
C VAL A 355 -7.37 1.32 -1.89
N PHE A 356 -7.53 0.26 -2.68
CA PHE A 356 -8.85 -0.27 -3.00
C PHE A 356 -9.55 -0.82 -1.76
N TYR A 357 -8.86 -1.66 -1.00
CA TYR A 357 -9.34 -2.20 0.27
C TYR A 357 -9.70 -1.08 1.26
N GLY A 358 -8.83 -0.06 1.38
CA GLY A 358 -9.06 1.10 2.26
C GLY A 358 -10.31 1.89 1.89
N LYS A 359 -10.60 2.10 0.60
CA LYS A 359 -11.85 2.73 0.14
C LYS A 359 -13.08 1.91 0.55
N GLN A 360 -12.98 0.59 0.49
CA GLN A 360 -14.08 -0.28 0.86
C GLN A 360 -14.34 -0.29 2.36
N VAL A 361 -13.27 -0.40 3.17
CA VAL A 361 -13.35 -0.28 4.63
C VAL A 361 -13.95 1.07 5.02
N ARG A 362 -13.56 2.16 4.37
CA ARG A 362 -14.14 3.49 4.62
C ARG A 362 -15.65 3.52 4.39
N ASN A 363 -16.12 2.93 3.29
CA ASN A 363 -17.55 2.87 2.99
C ASN A 363 -18.32 2.00 4.00
N LEU A 364 -17.72 0.89 4.43
CA LEU A 364 -18.33 0.00 5.43
C LEU A 364 -18.39 0.67 6.81
N ARG A 365 -17.34 1.38 7.20
CA ARG A 365 -17.32 2.21 8.42
C ARG A 365 -18.40 3.28 8.39
N LYS A 366 -18.61 3.93 7.25
CA LYS A 366 -19.68 4.93 7.10
C LYS A 366 -21.05 4.29 7.33
N LYS A 367 -21.36 3.18 6.66
CA LYS A 367 -22.62 2.45 6.86
C LYS A 367 -22.81 2.00 8.31
N PHE A 368 -21.76 1.46 8.93
CA PHE A 368 -21.79 1.03 10.32
C PHE A 368 -22.08 2.21 11.26
N GLN A 369 -21.45 3.37 11.04
CA GLN A 369 -21.72 4.58 11.82
C GLN A 369 -23.14 5.12 11.58
N ASP A 370 -23.64 5.10 10.35
CA ASP A 370 -25.00 5.54 10.02
C ASP A 370 -26.04 4.65 10.72
N GLU A 371 -25.87 3.32 10.72
CA GLU A 371 -26.76 2.39 11.44
C GLU A 371 -26.61 2.50 12.97
N LEU A 372 -25.39 2.70 13.47
CA LEU A 372 -25.15 2.94 14.90
C LEU A 372 -25.82 4.23 15.38
N ALA A 373 -25.83 5.27 14.56
CA ALA A 373 -26.49 6.54 14.86
C ALA A 373 -28.02 6.37 14.94
N LYS A 374 -28.63 5.63 14.00
CA LYS A 374 -30.07 5.30 14.05
C LYS A 374 -30.43 4.50 15.30
N ALA A 375 -29.66 3.45 15.61
CA ALA A 375 -29.89 2.65 16.80
C ALA A 375 -29.76 3.48 18.09
N SER A 376 -28.79 4.38 18.14
CA SER A 376 -28.60 5.30 19.27
C SER A 376 -29.77 6.28 19.40
N ALA A 377 -30.24 6.84 18.29
CA ALA A 377 -31.40 7.73 18.27
C ALA A 377 -32.68 7.02 18.77
N ASN A 378 -32.94 5.78 18.32
CA ASN A 378 -34.08 5.00 18.79
C ASN A 378 -33.99 4.65 20.30
N ALA A 379 -32.78 4.31 20.77
CA ALA A 379 -32.56 4.06 22.19
C ALA A 379 -32.77 5.34 23.01
N GLU A 380 -32.29 6.48 22.54
CA GLU A 380 -32.47 7.80 23.16
C GLU A 380 -33.95 8.19 23.21
N GLU A 381 -34.71 7.98 22.13
CA GLU A 381 -36.16 8.21 22.09
C GLU A 381 -36.89 7.31 23.09
N THR A 382 -36.55 6.02 23.14
CA THR A 382 -37.16 5.05 24.07
C THR A 382 -36.87 5.43 25.53
N PHE A 383 -35.63 5.79 25.86
CA PHE A 383 -35.27 6.21 27.22
C PHE A 383 -35.91 7.55 27.59
N SER A 384 -36.00 8.49 26.65
CA SER A 384 -36.67 9.77 26.86
C SER A 384 -38.17 9.59 27.12
N ASN A 385 -38.80 8.64 26.44
CA ASN A 385 -40.23 8.36 26.54
C ASN A 385 -40.56 7.23 27.52
N ILE A 386 -39.65 6.81 28.40
CA ILE A 386 -39.87 5.64 29.26
C ILE A 386 -41.03 5.79 30.27
N ARG A 387 -41.52 7.02 30.46
CA ARG A 387 -42.67 7.32 31.33
C ARG A 387 -44.02 7.34 30.62
N THR A 388 -44.03 7.37 29.29
CA THR A 388 -45.22 7.27 28.42
C THR A 388 -45.31 5.86 27.88
#